data_AF-A0A4S4G5A8-F1
#
_entry.id   AF-A0A4S4G5A8-F1
#
_cell.length_a   1.000
_cell.length_b   1.000
_cell.length_c   1.000
_cell.angle_alpha   90.00
_cell.angle_beta   90.00
_cell.angle_gamma   90.00
#
_symmetry.space_group_name_H-M   'P 1'
#
loop_
_entity.id
_entity.type
_entity.pdbx_description
1 polymer ?
#
loop_
_entity_poly.entity_id
_entity_poly.type
_entity_poly.pdbx_seq_one_letter_code
_entity_poly.pdbx_strand_id
1 'polypeptide(L)'
;MTDSEAALTEGAPRPVDDLTFREALAELESIVAVLESNTLELEESLASYERGVVLLGSLQKRLASAEQQVEVLMGELAAAPDDAARDTTLS
;
A
#
# COMPACT_ATOMS: atom_id res chain seq x y z
N MET A 1 20.72 -37.84 -20.51
CA MET A 1 21.52 -36.85 -19.77
C MET A 1 20.64 -35.63 -19.63
N THR A 2 20.35 -35.31 -18.38
CA THR A 2 19.40 -34.32 -17.89
C THR A 2 19.73 -32.92 -18.39
N ASP A 3 18.71 -32.23 -18.91
CA ASP A 3 18.46 -30.84 -18.54
C ASP A 3 16.95 -30.68 -18.38
N SER A 4 16.54 -30.96 -17.15
CA SER A 4 15.17 -30.94 -16.62
C SER A 4 15.23 -30.07 -15.38
N GLU A 5 15.31 -28.75 -15.54
CA GLU A 5 15.32 -27.83 -14.40
C GLU A 5 14.86 -26.39 -14.76
N ALA A 6 13.73 -26.25 -15.48
CA ALA A 6 13.18 -24.92 -15.79
C ALA A 6 11.65 -24.84 -15.71
N ALA A 7 11.02 -25.51 -14.75
CA ALA A 7 9.56 -25.48 -14.60
C ALA A 7 9.09 -25.49 -13.12
N LEU A 8 9.59 -24.57 -12.28
CA LEU A 8 9.15 -24.48 -10.87
C LEU A 8 8.75 -23.07 -10.38
N THR A 9 8.46 -22.08 -11.24
CA THR A 9 8.06 -20.74 -10.75
C THR A 9 6.94 -20.06 -11.55
N GLU A 10 5.92 -20.80 -11.98
CA GLU A 10 4.66 -20.20 -12.43
C GLU A 10 3.58 -20.43 -11.37
N GLY A 11 3.17 -19.38 -10.65
CA GLY A 11 1.94 -19.42 -9.81
C GLY A 11 2.01 -18.88 -8.38
N ALA A 12 3.17 -18.42 -7.88
CA ALA A 12 3.22 -17.81 -6.54
C ALA A 12 2.68 -16.36 -6.57
N PRO A 13 1.82 -15.96 -5.61
CA PRO A 13 1.35 -14.57 -5.52
C PRO A 13 2.53 -13.63 -5.32
N ARG A 14 2.56 -12.53 -6.09
CA ARG A 14 3.65 -11.53 -6.03
C ARG A 14 3.81 -10.99 -4.61
N PRO A 15 5.04 -10.67 -4.17
CA PRO A 15 5.25 -9.96 -2.91
C PRO A 15 4.42 -8.67 -2.86
N VAL A 16 3.78 -8.39 -1.72
CA VAL A 16 2.91 -7.21 -1.56
C VAL A 16 3.67 -5.90 -1.75
N ASP A 17 4.97 -5.90 -1.44
CA ASP A 17 5.84 -4.73 -1.63
C ASP A 17 6.07 -4.39 -3.11
N ASP A 18 5.92 -5.38 -4.01
CA ASP A 18 6.07 -5.18 -5.47
C ASP A 18 4.76 -4.70 -6.13
N LEU A 19 3.65 -4.68 -5.38
CA LEU A 19 2.36 -4.20 -5.87
C LEU A 19 2.26 -2.69 -5.73
N THR A 20 1.70 -2.02 -6.74
CA THR A 20 1.21 -0.64 -6.58
C THR A 20 0.03 -0.59 -5.62
N PHE A 21 -0.32 0.60 -5.11
CA PHE A 21 -1.47 0.77 -4.23
C PHE A 21 -2.78 0.24 -4.86
N ARG A 22 -3.00 0.55 -6.14
CA ARG A 22 -4.20 0.12 -6.87
C ARG A 22 -4.24 -1.39 -7.05
N GLU A 23 -3.12 -2.02 -7.36
CA GLU A 23 -3.05 -3.48 -7.49
C GLU A 23 -3.30 -4.18 -6.14
N ALA A 24 -2.66 -3.70 -5.07
CA ALA A 24 -2.87 -4.26 -3.73
C ALA A 24 -4.32 -4.11 -3.26
N LEU A 25 -4.96 -2.97 -3.56
CA LEU A 25 -6.37 -2.74 -3.25
C LEU A 25 -7.29 -3.68 -4.05
N ALA A 26 -7.07 -3.79 -5.36
CA ALA A 26 -7.87 -4.68 -6.22
C ALA A 26 -7.72 -6.15 -5.80
N GLU A 27 -6.52 -6.57 -5.41
CA GLU A 27 -6.29 -7.91 -4.90
C GLU A 27 -7.02 -8.16 -3.58
N LEU A 28 -7.00 -7.18 -2.66
CA LEU A 28 -7.73 -7.26 -1.39
C LEU A 28 -9.25 -7.36 -1.63
N GLU A 29 -9.81 -6.54 -2.53
CA GLU A 29 -11.22 -6.60 -2.92
C GLU A 29 -11.60 -7.97 -3.48
N SER A 30 -10.75 -8.55 -4.31
CA SER A 30 -10.96 -9.90 -4.84
C SER A 30 -10.95 -10.95 -3.73
N ILE A 31 -10.03 -10.86 -2.77
CA ILE A 31 -9.95 -11.79 -1.64
C ILE A 31 -11.21 -11.72 -0.79
N VAL A 32 -11.68 -10.50 -0.49
CA VAL A 32 -12.92 -10.30 0.27
C VAL A 32 -14.11 -10.93 -0.45
N ALA A 33 -14.25 -10.68 -1.75
CA ALA A 33 -15.34 -11.27 -2.55
C ALA A 33 -15.32 -12.80 -2.53
N VAL A 34 -14.13 -13.42 -2.59
CA VAL A 34 -14.00 -14.87 -2.52
C VAL A 34 -14.34 -15.40 -1.12
N LEU A 35 -13.85 -14.76 -0.06
CA LEU A 35 -14.18 -15.17 1.32
C LEU A 35 -15.69 -15.06 1.60
N GLU A 36 -16.34 -14.01 1.11
CA GLU A 36 -17.79 -13.80 1.24
C GLU A 36 -18.62 -14.82 0.45
N SER A 37 -18.06 -15.40 -0.62
CA SER A 37 -18.74 -16.43 -1.40
C SER A 37 -18.92 -17.74 -0.64
N ASN A 38 -18.15 -17.97 0.43
CA ASN A 38 -18.15 -19.21 1.23
C ASN A 38 -17.96 -20.50 0.41
N THR A 39 -17.28 -20.42 -0.75
CA THR A 39 -17.03 -21.58 -1.62
C THR A 39 -15.65 -22.21 -1.43
N LEU A 40 -14.81 -21.63 -0.56
CA LEU A 40 -13.45 -22.10 -0.30
C LEU A 40 -13.43 -23.19 0.79
N GLU A 41 -12.49 -24.12 0.66
CA GLU A 41 -12.14 -25.01 1.76
C GLU A 41 -11.47 -24.21 2.91
N LEU A 42 -11.37 -24.82 4.09
CA LEU A 42 -10.85 -24.15 5.29
C LEU A 42 -9.42 -23.64 5.08
N GLU A 43 -8.54 -24.48 4.54
CA GLU A 43 -7.13 -24.15 4.31
C GLU A 43 -6.98 -23.00 3.31
N GLU A 44 -7.79 -22.98 2.24
CA GLU A 44 -7.80 -21.91 1.24
C GLU A 44 -8.35 -20.61 1.82
N SER A 45 -9.36 -20.70 2.69
CA SER A 45 -9.92 -19.56 3.41
C SER A 45 -8.90 -18.93 4.34
N LEU A 46 -8.12 -19.74 5.07
CA LEU A 46 -7.04 -19.27 5.94
C LEU A 46 -5.93 -18.59 5.12
N ALA A 47 -5.49 -19.20 4.02
CA ALA A 47 -4.48 -18.60 3.15
C ALA A 47 -4.94 -17.25 2.55
N SER A 48 -6.20 -17.19 2.11
CA SER A 48 -6.81 -15.95 1.60
C SER A 48 -6.90 -14.87 2.68
N TYR A 49 -7.28 -15.26 3.90
CA TYR A 49 -7.34 -14.35 5.04
C TYR A 49 -5.96 -13.80 5.41
N GLU A 50 -4.94 -14.65 5.52
CA GLU A 50 -3.56 -14.24 5.80
C GLU A 50 -3.05 -13.25 4.74
N ARG A 51 -3.27 -13.55 3.46
CA ARG A 51 -2.92 -12.65 2.36
C ARG A 51 -3.64 -11.31 2.48
N GLY A 52 -4.93 -11.32 2.80
CA GLY A 52 -5.74 -10.12 3.04
C GLY A 52 -5.19 -9.25 4.16
N VAL A 53 -4.77 -9.84 5.28
CA VAL A 53 -4.16 -9.11 6.41
C VAL A 53 -2.86 -8.42 6.01
N VAL A 54 -1.99 -9.10 5.24
CA VAL A 54 -0.73 -8.51 4.76
C VAL A 54 -1.00 -7.34 3.80
N LEU A 55 -1.95 -7.50 2.86
CA LEU A 55 -2.36 -6.44 1.93
C LEU A 55 -2.91 -5.22 2.69
N LEU A 56 -3.80 -5.45 3.66
CA LEU A 56 -4.39 -4.39 4.47
C LEU A 56 -3.34 -3.60 5.25
N GLY A 57 -2.38 -4.29 5.89
CA GLY A 57 -1.28 -3.64 6.61
C GLY A 57 -0.41 -2.79 5.70
N SER A 58 -0.10 -3.28 4.49
CA SER A 58 0.65 -2.51 3.48
C SER A 58 -0.09 -1.27 3.02
N LEU A 59 -1.40 -1.38 2.75
CA LEU A 59 -2.24 -0.25 2.33
C LEU A 59 -2.32 0.82 3.42
N GLN A 60 -2.55 0.44 4.68
CA GLN A 60 -2.60 1.37 5.81
C GLN A 60 -1.28 2.11 5.99
N LYS A 61 -0.15 1.41 5.91
CA LYS A 61 1.19 2.02 6.01
C LYS A 61 1.43 3.05 4.90
N ARG A 62 1.00 2.75 3.67
CA ARG A 62 1.14 3.66 2.52
C ARG A 62 0.27 4.91 2.69
N LEU A 63 -0.97 4.76 3.18
CA LEU A 63 -1.85 5.89 3.48
C LEU A 63 -1.26 6.78 4.57
N ALA A 64 -0.82 6.20 5.69
CA ALA A 64 -0.19 6.97 6.77
C ALA A 64 1.05 7.74 6.28
N SER A 65 1.88 7.12 5.43
CA SER A 65 3.03 7.79 4.83
C SER A 65 2.62 8.94 3.92
N ALA A 66 1.54 8.79 3.14
CA ALA A 66 1.04 9.85 2.27
C ALA A 66 0.45 11.02 3.08
N GLU A 67 -0.32 10.72 4.13
CA GLU A 67 -0.85 11.71 5.06
C GLU A 67 0.27 12.54 5.69
N GLN A 68 1.32 11.88 6.20
CA GLN A 68 2.44 12.58 6.80
C GLN A 68 3.20 13.46 5.79
N GLN A 69 3.38 13.01 4.55
CA GLN A 69 4.00 13.84 3.51
C GLN A 69 3.17 15.09 3.21
N VAL A 70 1.84 14.94 3.17
CA VAL A 70 0.91 16.05 2.97
C VAL A 70 1.00 17.05 4.12
N GLU A 71 1.03 16.59 5.38
CA GLU A 71 1.18 17.46 6.56
C GLU A 71 2.49 18.27 6.53
N VAL A 72 3.61 17.63 6.18
CA VAL A 72 4.91 18.32 6.06
C VAL A 72 4.84 19.42 4.99
N LEU A 73 4.31 19.11 3.81
CA LEU A 73 4.18 20.08 2.72
C LEU A 73 3.27 21.25 3.10
N MET A 74 2.17 21.01 3.83
CA MET A 74 1.31 22.08 4.33
C MET A 74 2.01 22.94 5.40
N GLY A 75 2.78 22.32 6.29
CA GLY A 75 3.58 23.02 7.30
C GLY A 75 4.65 23.92 6.68
N GLU A 76 5.35 23.44 5.65
CA GLU A 76 6.32 24.23 4.88
C GLU A 76 5.67 25.40 4.14
N LEU A 77 4.49 25.19 3.54
CA LEU A 77 3.73 26.26 2.89
C LEU A 77 3.27 27.34 3.87
N ALA A 78 2.88 26.97 5.10
CA ALA A 78 2.50 27.90 6.14
C ALA A 78 3.71 28.62 6.77
N ALA A 79 4.88 28.01 6.76
CA ALA A 79 6.14 28.58 7.25
C ALA A 79 6.85 29.48 6.23
N ALA A 80 6.41 29.49 4.97
CA ALA A 80 6.85 30.48 3.98
C ALA A 80 6.36 31.87 4.44
N PRO A 81 7.27 32.75 4.87
CA PRO A 81 6.90 33.95 5.60
C PRO A 81 6.22 34.97 4.69
N ASP A 82 5.20 35.60 5.25
CA ASP A 82 4.85 36.99 4.96
C ASP A 82 6.07 37.86 5.33
N ASP A 83 7.07 37.91 4.44
CA ASP A 83 8.29 38.72 4.56
C ASP A 83 7.99 40.23 4.35
N ALA A 84 6.73 40.65 4.52
CA ALA A 84 6.27 42.03 4.35
C ALA A 84 6.33 42.86 5.65
N ALA A 85 6.68 42.29 6.80
CA ALA A 85 6.72 43.01 8.08
C ALA A 85 8.13 43.49 8.49
N ARG A 86 9.10 43.53 7.57
CA ARG A 86 10.45 44.08 7.80
C ARG A 86 10.69 45.43 7.12
N ASP A 87 9.73 46.35 7.14
CA ASP A 87 10.03 47.73 6.73
C ASP A 87 9.07 48.80 7.30
N THR A 88 8.96 48.87 8.62
CA THR A 88 8.30 50.02 9.30
C THR A 88 9.20 50.77 10.28
N THR A 89 10.51 50.53 10.25
CA THR A 89 11.49 51.25 11.09
C THR A 89 12.37 52.22 10.30
N LEU A 90 11.81 52.84 9.26
CA LEU A 90 12.44 53.99 8.60
C LEU A 90 11.41 55.06 8.25
N SER A 91 10.93 55.79 9.26
CA SER A 91 10.84 57.26 9.25
C SER A 91 10.36 57.80 10.60
#